data_AF-A0A2S0JKZ0-F1
#
_entry.id   AF-A0A2S0JKZ0-F1
#
_cell.length_a   1.000
_cell.length_b   1.000
_cell.length_c   1.000
_cell.angle_alpha   90.00
_cell.angle_beta   90.00
_cell.angle_gamma   90.00
#
_symmetry.space_group_name_H-M   'P 1'
#
loop_
_entity.id
_entity.type
_entity.pdbx_description
1 polymer ?
#
loop_
_entity_poly.entity_id
_entity_poly.type
_entity_poly.pdbx_seq_one_letter_code
_entity_poly.pdbx_strand_id
1 'polypeptide(L)' 'MALEYKQRDQSGDLGAPKKAGTDETAEEKAARLEQENKILKLQNQANTERMDFMEDLIAEIATKVYK' A
#
# COMPACT_ATOMS: atom_id res chain seq x y z
N MET A 1 -0.70 5.98 -19.60
CA MET A 1 -1.50 5.49 -20.74
C MET A 1 -2.77 4.89 -20.14
N ALA A 2 -3.93 5.51 -20.31
CA ALA A 2 -5.19 4.99 -19.75
C ALA A 2 -5.68 3.83 -20.63
N LEU A 3 -5.88 2.65 -20.04
CA LEU A 3 -6.38 1.48 -20.77
C LEU A 3 -7.89 1.64 -20.94
N GLU A 4 -8.38 1.63 -22.18
CA GLU A 4 -9.82 1.62 -22.48
C GLU A 4 -10.27 0.21 -22.84
N TYR A 5 -11.37 -0.25 -22.25
CA TYR A 5 -11.94 -1.57 -22.53
C TYR A 5 -13.43 -1.48 -22.83
N LYS A 6 -13.93 -2.40 -23.65
CA LYS A 6 -15.36 -2.55 -23.95
C LYS A 6 -15.85 -3.83 -23.30
N GLN A 7 -16.83 -3.72 -22.41
CA GLN A 7 -17.51 -4.89 -21.82
C GLN A 7 -18.69 -5.28 -22.71
N ARG A 8 -18.91 -6.58 -22.90
CA ARG A 8 -20.10 -7.07 -23.61
C ARG A 8 -21.33 -6.91 -22.73
N ASP A 9 -22.43 -6.48 -23.31
CA ASP A 9 -23.72 -6.42 -22.63
C ASP A 9 -24.41 -7.80 -22.58
N GLN A 10 -25.58 -7.87 -21.93
CA GLN A 10 -26.37 -9.10 -21.80
C GLN A 10 -26.89 -9.63 -23.15
N SER A 11 -26.88 -8.80 -24.19
CA SER A 11 -27.27 -9.17 -25.56
C SER A 11 -26.07 -9.68 -26.38
N GLY A 12 -24.86 -9.63 -25.81
CA GLY A 12 -23.62 -10.09 -26.43
C GLY A 12 -22.91 -9.03 -27.28
N ASP A 13 -23.47 -7.82 -27.37
CA ASP A 13 -22.91 -6.72 -28.14
C ASP A 13 -21.82 -5.99 -27.34
N LEU A 14 -20.86 -5.41 -28.05
CA LEU A 14 -19.79 -4.62 -27.43
C LEU A 14 -20.37 -3.26 -27.01
N GLY A 15 -20.49 -3.05 -25.70
CA GLY A 15 -20.98 -1.79 -25.13
C GLY A 15 -20.01 -0.62 -25.33
N ALA A 16 -20.41 0.55 -24.83
CA ALA A 16 -19.58 1.76 -24.91
C ALA A 16 -18.19 1.55 -24.26
N PRO A 17 -17.13 2.16 -24.82
CA PRO A 17 -15.78 2.08 -24.26
C PRO A 17 -15.75 2.72 -22.87
N LYS A 18 -15.29 1.96 -21.88
CA LYS A 18 -15.01 2.44 -20.53
C LYS A 18 -13.53 2.64 -20.34
N LYS A 19 -13.15 3.73 -19.65
CA LYS A 19 -11.78 3.96 -19.20
C LYS A 19 -11.54 3.12 -17.95
N ALA A 20 -10.48 2.31 -17.96
CA ALA A 20 -10.05 1.61 -16.77
C ALA A 20 -9.59 2.63 -15.71
N GLY A 21 -10.22 2.57 -14.52
CA GLY A 21 -9.85 3.38 -13.37
C GLY A 21 -10.66 4.65 -13.13
N THR A 22 -11.70 4.94 -13.91
CA THR A 22 -12.63 6.07 -13.64
C THR A 22 -13.87 5.71 -12.84
N ASP A 23 -14.03 4.44 -12.45
CA ASP A 23 -15.24 3.94 -11.77
C ASP A 23 -15.13 3.98 -10.22
N GLU A 24 -13.97 4.33 -9.64
CA GLU A 24 -13.85 4.52 -8.18
C GLU A 24 -14.41 5.90 -7.81
N THR A 25 -15.47 5.91 -6.99
CA THR A 25 -16.01 7.16 -6.46
C THR A 25 -14.98 7.87 -5.57
N ALA A 26 -15.11 9.19 -5.40
CA ALA A 26 -14.21 9.94 -4.54
C ALA A 26 -14.22 9.41 -3.09
N GLU A 27 -15.37 8.91 -2.63
CA GLU A 27 -15.56 8.32 -1.29
C GLU A 27 -14.85 6.97 -1.16
N GLU A 28 -14.96 6.08 -2.15
CA GLU A 28 -14.24 4.80 -2.17
C GLU A 28 -12.73 5.00 -2.22
N LYS A 29 -12.27 5.97 -3.01
CA LYS A 29 -10.85 6.33 -3.08
C LYS A 29 -10.34 6.88 -1.76
N ALA A 30 -11.12 7.72 -1.08
CA ALA A 30 -10.77 8.25 0.24
C ALA A 30 -10.66 7.13 1.27
N ALA A 31 -11.64 6.22 1.33
CA ALA A 31 -11.62 5.07 2.24
C ALA A 31 -10.41 4.15 2.00
N ARG A 32 -10.09 3.86 0.73
CA ARG A 32 -8.91 3.07 0.37
C ARG A 32 -7.61 3.75 0.80
N LEU A 33 -7.48 5.06 0.54
CA LEU A 33 -6.29 5.82 0.91
C LEU A 33 -6.12 5.91 2.44
N GLU A 34 -7.20 6.05 3.20
CA GLU A 34 -7.15 6.02 4.66
C GLU A 34 -6.68 4.66 5.18
N GLN A 35 -7.19 3.57 4.60
CA GLN A 35 -6.79 2.21 4.94
C GLN A 35 -5.30 1.98 4.62
N GLU A 36 -4.85 2.35 3.42
CA GLU A 36 -3.43 2.26 3.05
C GLU A 36 -2.55 3.10 3.99
N ASN A 37 -2.95 4.33 4.31
CA ASN A 37 -2.19 5.20 5.21
C ASN A 37 -2.06 4.58 6.61
N LYS A 38 -3.12 3.94 7.12
CA LYS A 38 -3.10 3.23 8.40
C LYS A 38 -2.10 2.07 8.39
N ILE A 39 -2.10 1.26 7.33
CA ILE A 39 -1.17 0.14 7.18
C ILE A 39 0.27 0.66 7.10
N LEU A 40 0.52 1.69 6.30
CA LEU A 40 1.85 2.29 6.15
C LEU A 40 2.38 2.86 7.47
N LYS A 41 1.53 3.51 8.27
CA LYS A 41 1.90 3.99 9.60
C LYS A 41 2.29 2.85 10.54
N LEU A 42 1.53 1.77 10.55
CA LEU A 42 1.85 0.58 11.36
C LEU A 42 3.17 -0.06 10.92
N GLN A 43 3.42 -0.17 9.62
CA GLN A 43 4.68 -0.69 9.09
C GLN A 43 5.87 0.20 9.48
N ASN A 44 5.72 1.52 9.39
CA ASN A 44 6.75 2.45 9.82
C ASN A 44 7.06 2.30 11.32
N GLN A 45 6.02 2.23 12.16
CA GLN A 45 6.21 2.02 13.60
C GLN A 45 6.96 0.71 13.89
N ALA A 46 6.54 -0.40 13.28
CA ALA A 46 7.20 -1.69 13.46
C ALA A 46 8.67 -1.69 12.98
N ASN A 47 8.98 -0.93 11.91
CA ASN A 47 10.35 -0.77 11.42
C ASN A 47 11.20 0.07 12.38
N THR A 48 10.65 1.14 12.96
CA THR A 48 11.33 1.93 13.99
C THR A 48 11.64 1.08 15.21
N GLU A 49 10.65 0.33 15.74
CA GLU A 49 10.86 -0.58 16.88
C GLU A 49 11.94 -1.64 16.60
N ARG A 50 11.97 -2.18 15.37
CA ARG A 50 13.02 -3.11 14.95
C ARG A 50 14.40 -2.45 14.90
N MET A 51 14.48 -1.22 14.42
CA MET A 51 15.73 -0.47 14.32
C MET A 51 16.30 -0.20 15.71
N ASP A 52 15.47 0.31 16.63
CA ASP A 52 15.87 0.59 18.02
C ASP A 52 16.40 -0.68 18.70
N PHE A 53 15.71 -1.82 18.53
CA PHE A 53 16.16 -3.10 19.04
C PHE A 53 17.51 -3.55 18.44
N MET A 54 17.72 -3.34 17.15
CA MET A 54 19.00 -3.66 16.50
C MET A 54 20.14 -2.78 17.01
N GLU A 55 19.88 -1.50 17.26
CA GLU A 55 20.86 -0.58 17.83
C GLU A 55 21.30 -1.02 19.23
N ASP A 56 20.34 -1.40 20.09
CA ASP A 56 20.62 -1.93 21.43
C ASP A 56 21.49 -3.20 21.37
N LEU A 57 21.16 -4.11 20.46
CA LEU A 57 21.93 -5.35 20.24
C LEU A 57 23.36 -5.07 19.79
N ILE A 58 23.54 -4.13 18.86
CA ILE A 58 24.86 -3.73 18.37
C ILE A 58 25.68 -3.11 19.50
N ALA A 59 25.06 -2.24 20.31
CA ALA A 59 25.72 -1.61 21.45
C ALA A 59 26.14 -2.64 22.51
N GLU A 60 25.30 -3.63 22.79
CA GLU A 60 25.62 -4.73 23.70
C GLU A 60 26.80 -5.57 23.16
N ILE A 61 26.76 -5.94 21.88
CA ILE A 61 27.84 -6.72 21.25
C ILE A 61 29.15 -5.93 21.26
N ALA A 62 29.13 -4.64 20.90
CA ALA A 62 30.30 -3.79 20.93
C ALA A 62 30.91 -3.75 22.34
N THR A 63 30.08 -3.59 23.38
CA THR A 63 30.54 -3.59 24.77
C THR A 63 31.19 -4.92 25.18
N LYS A 64 30.70 -6.05 24.66
CA LYS A 64 31.27 -7.39 24.94
C LYS A 64 32.56 -7.67 24.18
N VAL A 65 32.75 -7.10 22.99
CA VAL A 65 33.94 -7.36 22.14
C VAL A 65 35.14 -6.49 22.54
N TYR A 66 34.92 -5.28 23.04
CA TYR A 66 35.98 -4.35 23.44
C TYR A 66 36.38 -4.46 24.92
N LYS A 67 35.83 -5.43 25.67
CA LYS A 67 36.26 -5.80 27.03
C LYS A 67 37.05 -7.10 26.99
#